data_AF-A0A1E3K5X1-F1
#
_entry.id   AF-A0A1E3K5X1-F1
#
_cell.length_a   1.000
_cell.length_b   1.000
_cell.length_c   1.000
_cell.angle_alpha   90.00
_cell.angle_beta   90.00
_cell.angle_gamma   90.00
#
_symmetry.space_group_name_H-M   'P 1'
#
loop_
_entity.id
_entity.type
_entity.pdbx_description
1 polymer ?
#
loop_
_entity_poly.entity_id
_entity_poly.type
_entity_poly.pdbx_seq_one_letter_code
_entity_poly.pdbx_strand_id
1 'polypeptide(L)'
;MSQGLTRRRPGHSPAIPQTTAQLESPTLPGSSSPGPSPNPNTQGRDGNEGHKIAYDPRDFENVDEKDQMPRLTLMEEVLLLGLKDKAGYLSFWNDNISYALRGCILIELALRGRIAMVRDPSRRRLALSDRLIEVIDDRQTGETLLDEALKMIKSSEKYGAGAWVDLMSGETWNVMKIGYQLKQVRERLAKGLVDKGILRTEKRNFLLFDMATHPIADMNAKDDVMRRVLSLLTARTAAIPAQALQKENVKYRYMRAVALVCAAYASSVLENALQRLSYDAREAAFGRCDDILAEFCTWPFGQTTSQSSGPVAIGSGSGRRREGGSGGAGRETVQELVREARKEMAAASGAGQGGNAAGAGGGQEDQEELCFEVVATVFEIFGRMDSLASLTGPPFVLC
;
A
#
# COMPACT_ATOMS: atom_id res chain seq x y z
N MET A 1 52.35 -61.86 -20.89
CA MET A 1 53.48 -60.90 -20.94
C MET A 1 52.98 -59.57 -20.37
N SER A 2 52.77 -59.37 -19.07
CA SER A 2 53.75 -59.11 -17.99
C SER A 2 54.69 -57.92 -18.24
N GLN A 3 54.31 -56.72 -17.77
CA GLN A 3 55.16 -55.67 -17.19
C GLN A 3 54.22 -54.74 -16.39
N GLY A 4 54.46 -54.28 -15.16
CA GLY A 4 55.57 -54.39 -14.23
C GLY A 4 55.34 -53.30 -13.17
N LEU A 5 55.03 -53.70 -11.93
CA LEU A 5 54.87 -52.78 -10.80
C LEU A 5 56.21 -52.10 -10.46
N THR A 6 56.19 -50.81 -10.10
CA THR A 6 57.20 -50.24 -9.20
C THR A 6 56.55 -49.30 -8.20
N ARG A 7 56.73 -49.66 -6.93
CA ARG A 7 56.29 -49.00 -5.70
C ARG A 7 57.44 -48.13 -5.20
N ARG A 8 57.19 -46.85 -4.86
CA ARG A 8 58.03 -46.11 -3.89
C ARG A 8 57.18 -45.20 -3.01
N ARG A 9 57.63 -45.11 -1.75
CA ARG A 9 56.95 -44.72 -0.50
C ARG A 9 56.70 -43.20 -0.35
N PRO A 10 55.79 -42.80 0.57
CA PRO A 10 55.50 -41.41 0.90
C PRO A 10 56.55 -40.82 1.85
N GLY A 11 56.86 -39.53 1.67
CA GLY A 11 57.77 -38.77 2.53
C GLY A 11 57.18 -37.42 2.91
N HIS A 12 56.91 -37.27 4.21
CA HIS A 12 57.06 -36.08 5.05
C HIS A 12 56.31 -34.79 4.69
N SER A 13 55.25 -34.54 5.45
CA SER A 13 54.66 -33.22 5.73
C SER A 13 55.67 -32.31 6.44
N PRO A 14 55.80 -31.03 6.06
CA PRO A 14 56.37 -30.01 6.93
C PRO A 14 55.30 -29.41 7.84
N ALA A 15 55.68 -29.23 9.10
CA ALA A 15 54.88 -28.74 10.20
C ALA A 15 54.50 -27.25 10.05
N ILE A 16 53.29 -26.96 10.53
CA ILE A 16 52.75 -25.61 10.78
C ILE A 16 53.44 -25.04 12.02
N PRO A 17 54.02 -23.83 11.99
CA PRO A 17 54.51 -23.18 13.19
C PRO A 17 53.34 -22.72 14.06
N GLN A 18 53.26 -23.24 15.29
CA GLN A 18 52.41 -22.69 16.35
C GLN A 18 53.07 -21.40 16.87
N THR A 19 52.50 -20.25 16.51
CA THR A 19 52.75 -18.98 17.20
C THR A 19 51.66 -18.76 18.24
N THR A 20 52.03 -18.89 19.49
CA THR A 20 51.29 -18.42 20.67
C THR A 20 51.27 -16.89 20.67
N ALA A 21 50.18 -16.29 20.19
CA ALA A 21 49.91 -14.87 20.37
C ALA A 21 48.90 -14.69 21.50
N GLN A 22 49.36 -14.02 22.55
CA GLN A 22 48.59 -13.61 23.72
C GLN A 22 47.44 -12.67 23.29
N LEU A 23 46.26 -12.90 23.87
CA LEU A 23 45.12 -12.01 23.81
C LEU A 23 45.42 -10.73 24.61
N GLU A 24 45.87 -9.68 23.93
CA GLU A 24 45.83 -8.31 24.46
C GLU A 24 44.53 -7.64 24.01
N SER A 25 43.71 -7.28 25.01
CA SER A 25 42.44 -6.58 24.84
C SER A 25 42.69 -5.07 24.65
N PRO A 26 42.05 -4.39 23.69
CA PRO A 26 42.24 -2.95 23.54
C PRO A 26 41.50 -2.17 24.63
N THR A 27 42.28 -1.40 25.38
CA THR A 27 41.94 -0.45 26.44
C THR A 27 41.02 0.68 25.96
N LEU A 28 39.92 0.91 26.67
CA LEU A 28 39.03 2.07 26.57
C LEU A 28 39.61 3.26 27.36
N PRO A 29 39.55 4.50 26.86
CA PRO A 29 39.90 5.68 27.65
C PRO A 29 38.78 6.04 28.64
N GLY A 30 39.17 6.25 29.89
CA GLY A 30 38.32 6.25 31.09
C GLY A 30 37.31 7.38 31.21
N SER A 31 36.15 7.01 31.78
CA SER A 31 35.20 7.94 32.39
C SER A 31 35.42 7.94 33.91
N SER A 32 35.73 9.10 34.45
CA SER A 32 35.81 9.35 35.89
C SER A 32 34.39 9.45 36.47
N SER A 33 34.06 8.54 37.39
CA SER A 33 32.91 8.66 38.29
C SER A 33 33.42 8.88 39.72
N PRO A 34 32.91 9.85 40.48
CA PRO A 34 32.98 9.83 41.93
C PRO A 34 31.61 9.49 42.55
N GLY A 35 31.63 8.54 43.48
CA GLY A 35 30.52 8.20 44.39
C GLY A 35 30.33 9.18 45.56
N PRO A 36 29.43 8.90 46.53
CA PRO A 36 28.48 9.91 47.03
C PRO A 36 28.62 10.36 48.51
N SER A 37 27.96 11.50 48.81
CA SER A 37 27.38 11.99 50.10
C SER A 37 28.27 12.85 51.05
N PRO A 38 27.72 13.70 51.96
CA PRO A 38 26.40 14.36 52.08
C PRO A 38 26.44 15.91 52.34
N ASN A 39 25.26 16.56 52.22
CA ASN A 39 24.88 17.94 52.59
C ASN A 39 25.11 18.29 54.10
N PRO A 40 24.89 19.53 54.64
CA PRO A 40 24.15 20.71 54.11
C PRO A 40 24.80 22.11 54.37
N ASN A 41 24.43 23.15 53.59
CA ASN A 41 23.74 24.36 54.12
C ASN A 41 23.57 25.49 53.08
N THR A 42 22.30 25.86 52.85
CA THR A 42 21.76 27.23 52.75
C THR A 42 22.45 28.27 51.86
N GLN A 43 21.82 28.67 50.74
CA GLN A 43 20.80 29.74 50.68
C GLN A 43 20.49 30.16 49.22
N GLY A 44 19.22 30.02 48.83
CA GLY A 44 18.46 30.98 48.02
C GLY A 44 18.81 31.17 46.53
N ARG A 45 18.09 30.47 45.64
CA ARG A 45 17.28 31.12 44.57
C ARG A 45 16.36 30.11 43.88
N ASP A 46 15.12 30.55 43.63
CA ASP A 46 14.03 29.80 42.98
C ASP A 46 14.44 29.14 41.66
N GLY A 47 14.18 27.83 41.53
CA GLY A 47 14.45 27.04 40.34
C GLY A 47 13.32 26.05 40.06
N ASN A 48 12.20 26.54 39.53
CA ASN A 48 11.21 25.70 38.86
C ASN A 48 11.73 25.35 37.45
N GLU A 49 12.69 24.43 37.36
CA GLU A 49 13.18 23.92 36.08
C GLU A 49 12.33 22.74 35.62
N GLY A 50 11.16 23.07 35.07
CA GLY A 50 10.47 22.19 34.14
C GLY A 50 11.41 21.85 33.00
N HIS A 51 11.58 20.56 32.71
CA HIS A 51 12.22 20.09 31.48
C HIS A 51 11.59 20.81 30.28
N LYS A 52 12.29 21.80 29.73
CA LYS A 52 11.95 22.37 28.43
C LYS A 52 12.28 21.33 27.39
N ILE A 53 11.30 20.48 27.09
CA ILE A 53 11.28 19.67 25.88
C ILE A 53 11.42 20.67 24.73
N ALA A 54 12.53 20.59 23.99
CA ALA A 54 12.73 21.40 22.80
C ALA A 54 11.60 21.05 21.82
N TYR A 55 10.75 22.03 21.58
CA TYR A 55 9.51 21.92 20.83
C TYR A 55 9.77 22.50 19.44
N ASP A 56 9.71 21.69 18.39
CA ASP A 56 9.73 22.16 17.01
C ASP A 56 8.29 22.37 16.54
N PRO A 57 7.90 23.57 16.08
CA PRO A 57 6.57 23.82 15.50
C PRO A 57 6.17 22.84 14.39
N ARG A 58 7.13 22.24 13.67
CA ARG A 58 6.88 21.21 12.65
C ARG A 58 6.39 19.88 13.23
N ASP A 59 6.59 19.64 14.53
CA ASP A 59 6.05 18.45 15.18
C ASP A 59 4.52 18.52 15.29
N PHE A 60 3.92 19.73 15.31
CA PHE A 60 2.46 19.91 15.37
C PHE A 60 1.77 19.58 14.06
N GLU A 61 2.32 20.06 12.94
CA GLU A 61 1.80 19.74 11.60
C GLU A 61 1.84 18.24 11.32
N ASN A 62 2.83 17.52 11.87
CA ASN A 62 2.97 16.08 11.73
C ASN A 62 2.03 15.27 12.64
N VAL A 63 1.55 15.83 13.77
CA VAL A 63 0.63 15.13 14.69
C VAL A 63 -0.78 15.10 14.10
N ASP A 64 -1.27 16.23 13.61
CA ASP A 64 -2.61 16.31 12.99
C ASP A 64 -2.70 15.42 11.74
N GLU A 65 -1.62 15.34 10.96
CA GLU A 65 -1.55 14.45 9.79
C GLU A 65 -1.55 12.97 10.20
N LYS A 66 -0.80 12.60 11.25
CA LYS A 66 -0.78 11.22 11.76
C LYS A 66 -2.14 10.77 12.28
N ASP A 67 -2.87 11.65 12.96
CA ASP A 67 -4.21 11.35 13.47
C ASP A 67 -5.25 11.23 12.36
N GLN A 68 -5.02 11.87 11.21
CA GLN A 68 -5.88 11.75 10.03
C GLN A 68 -5.54 10.56 9.12
N MET A 69 -4.45 9.83 9.41
CA MET A 69 -4.06 8.64 8.65
C MET A 69 -4.51 7.35 9.35
N PRO A 70 -4.89 6.31 8.60
CA PRO A 70 -5.17 5.02 9.21
C PRO A 70 -3.90 4.38 9.78
N ARG A 71 -4.09 3.58 10.85
CA ARG A 71 -3.01 2.79 11.47
C ARG A 71 -2.34 1.82 10.50
N LEU A 72 -3.10 1.29 9.54
CA LEU A 72 -2.64 0.35 8.52
C LEU A 72 -2.66 1.04 7.16
N THR A 73 -1.59 0.84 6.40
CA THR A 73 -1.53 1.21 4.99
C THR A 73 -2.41 0.28 4.16
N LEU A 74 -2.82 0.73 2.97
CA LEU A 74 -3.56 -0.12 2.03
C LEU A 74 -2.81 -1.42 1.70
N MET A 75 -1.49 -1.37 1.55
CA MET A 75 -0.65 -2.54 1.32
C MET A 75 -0.76 -3.58 2.44
N GLU A 76 -0.80 -3.12 3.69
CA GLU A 76 -0.90 -3.98 4.87
C GLU A 76 -2.30 -4.58 5.03
N GLU A 77 -3.36 -3.82 4.73
CA GLU A 77 -4.74 -4.35 4.76
C GLU A 77 -4.92 -5.47 3.72
N VAL A 78 -4.41 -5.28 2.50
CA VAL A 78 -4.40 -6.30 1.44
C VAL A 78 -3.57 -7.52 1.86
N LEU A 79 -2.40 -7.30 2.46
CA LEU A 79 -1.56 -8.40 2.96
C LEU A 79 -2.30 -9.20 4.05
N LEU A 80 -2.98 -8.54 5.00
CA LEU A 80 -3.74 -9.19 6.06
C LEU A 80 -4.89 -10.05 5.53
N LEU A 81 -5.56 -9.62 4.46
CA LEU A 81 -6.60 -10.42 3.78
C LEU A 81 -6.02 -11.70 3.17
N GLY A 82 -4.76 -11.67 2.72
CA GLY A 82 -4.07 -12.84 2.16
C GLY A 82 -3.48 -13.81 3.20
N LEU A 83 -3.29 -13.38 4.45
CA LEU A 83 -2.64 -14.18 5.50
C LEU A 83 -3.58 -15.24 6.09
N LYS A 84 -3.05 -16.43 6.36
CA LYS A 84 -3.75 -17.46 7.17
C LYS A 84 -3.55 -17.21 8.66
N ASP A 85 -4.63 -17.31 9.43
CA ASP A 85 -4.67 -16.90 10.86
C ASP A 85 -3.59 -17.57 11.72
N LYS A 86 -3.46 -18.89 11.62
CA LYS A 86 -2.56 -19.70 12.47
C LYS A 86 -1.19 -19.98 11.86
N ALA A 87 -1.03 -19.76 10.56
CA ALA A 87 0.20 -20.15 9.86
C ALA A 87 1.22 -19.02 9.76
N GLY A 88 0.76 -17.75 9.73
CA GLY A 88 1.67 -16.60 9.58
C GLY A 88 2.34 -16.51 8.21
N TYR A 89 1.80 -17.23 7.22
CA TYR A 89 2.16 -17.11 5.82
C TYR A 89 0.92 -16.76 5.02
N LEU A 90 1.16 -16.11 3.89
CA LEU A 90 0.15 -15.90 2.87
C LEU A 90 -0.34 -17.26 2.36
N SER A 91 -1.65 -17.36 2.08
CA SER A 91 -2.21 -18.53 1.41
C SER A 91 -1.51 -18.79 0.07
N PHE A 92 -1.17 -17.71 -0.64
CA PHE A 92 -0.46 -17.72 -1.92
C PHE A 92 0.15 -16.33 -2.14
N TRP A 93 1.47 -16.22 -2.35
CA TRP A 93 2.10 -15.00 -2.86
C TRP A 93 2.34 -15.21 -4.35
N ASN A 94 1.66 -14.43 -5.18
CA ASN A 94 1.73 -14.50 -6.63
C ASN A 94 2.08 -13.14 -7.24
N ASP A 95 2.21 -13.11 -8.55
CA ASP A 95 2.55 -11.89 -9.27
C ASP A 95 1.42 -10.86 -9.20
N ASN A 96 0.15 -11.29 -9.10
CA ASN A 96 -1.00 -10.38 -8.96
C ASN A 96 -0.93 -9.57 -7.66
N ILE A 97 -0.77 -10.20 -6.48
CA ILE A 97 -0.64 -9.48 -5.21
C ILE A 97 0.64 -8.65 -5.21
N SER A 98 1.75 -9.18 -5.74
CA SER A 98 3.02 -8.47 -5.85
C SER A 98 2.83 -7.16 -6.63
N TYR A 99 2.23 -7.21 -7.81
CA TYR A 99 2.00 -6.07 -8.69
C TYR A 99 0.95 -5.09 -8.13
N ALA A 100 -0.17 -5.61 -7.62
CA ALA A 100 -1.23 -4.79 -7.01
C ALA A 100 -0.74 -3.99 -5.80
N LEU A 101 0.17 -4.55 -4.99
CA LEU A 101 0.78 -3.83 -3.86
C LEU A 101 1.59 -2.59 -4.32
N ARG A 102 2.18 -2.59 -5.51
CA ARG A 102 2.84 -1.40 -6.08
C ARG A 102 1.83 -0.34 -6.50
N GLY A 103 0.69 -0.76 -7.05
CA GLY A 103 -0.45 0.14 -7.24
C GLY A 103 -0.93 0.76 -5.92
N CYS A 104 -1.03 -0.05 -4.87
CA CYS A 104 -1.41 0.41 -3.53
C CYS A 104 -0.44 1.46 -2.97
N ILE A 105 0.87 1.35 -3.25
CA ILE A 105 1.87 2.37 -2.88
C ILE A 105 1.52 3.72 -3.52
N LEU A 106 1.20 3.75 -4.81
CA LEU A 106 0.83 4.99 -5.50
C LEU A 106 -0.49 5.57 -4.96
N ILE A 107 -1.50 4.72 -4.70
CA ILE A 107 -2.77 5.17 -4.08
C ILE A 107 -2.48 5.78 -2.71
N GLU A 108 -1.69 5.12 -1.87
CA GLU A 108 -1.40 5.59 -0.51
C GLU A 108 -0.60 6.90 -0.53
N LEU A 109 0.37 7.06 -1.44
CA LEU A 109 1.10 8.33 -1.65
C LEU A 109 0.18 9.45 -2.14
N ALA A 110 -0.76 9.16 -3.04
CA ALA A 110 -1.71 10.14 -3.56
C ALA A 110 -2.71 10.59 -2.48
N LEU A 111 -3.26 9.66 -1.69
CA LEU A 111 -4.17 9.96 -0.58
C LEU A 111 -3.48 10.68 0.59
N ARG A 112 -2.15 10.57 0.71
CA ARG A 112 -1.32 11.36 1.63
C ARG A 112 -0.88 12.71 1.04
N GLY A 113 -1.31 13.05 -0.18
CA GLY A 113 -0.94 14.30 -0.84
C GLY A 113 0.55 14.41 -1.13
N ARG A 114 1.25 13.29 -1.36
CA ARG A 114 2.69 13.27 -1.68
C ARG A 114 2.95 13.32 -3.19
N ILE A 115 2.08 12.72 -3.98
CA ILE A 115 2.16 12.69 -5.44
C ILE A 115 0.85 13.15 -6.08
N ALA A 116 0.96 13.71 -7.28
CA ALA A 116 -0.18 14.10 -8.10
C ALA A 116 0.13 13.93 -9.58
N MET A 117 -0.90 13.98 -10.42
CA MET A 117 -0.71 14.15 -11.86
C MET A 117 0.01 15.45 -12.16
N VAL A 118 0.91 15.42 -13.15
CA VAL A 118 1.57 16.61 -13.66
C VAL A 118 0.52 17.57 -14.18
N ARG A 119 0.61 18.84 -13.76
CA ARG A 119 -0.33 19.89 -14.16
C ARG A 119 -0.10 20.33 -15.61
N ASP A 120 -0.54 19.51 -16.54
CA ASP A 120 -0.55 19.78 -17.97
C ASP A 120 -1.98 19.60 -18.54
N PRO A 121 -2.60 20.64 -19.12
CA PRO A 121 -3.90 20.52 -19.78
C PRO A 121 -3.91 19.49 -20.92
N SER A 122 -2.76 19.26 -21.57
CA SER A 122 -2.63 18.34 -22.70
C SER A 122 -2.71 16.87 -22.27
N ARG A 123 -2.46 16.55 -20.99
CA ARG A 123 -2.48 15.18 -20.44
C ARG A 123 -3.80 14.46 -20.65
N ARG A 124 -4.91 15.21 -20.72
CA ARG A 124 -6.26 14.66 -20.92
C ARG A 124 -6.41 13.97 -22.30
N ARG A 125 -5.49 14.22 -23.24
CA ARG A 125 -5.41 13.52 -24.54
C ARG A 125 -4.76 12.14 -24.43
N LEU A 126 -4.03 11.87 -23.34
CA LEU A 126 -3.38 10.60 -23.07
C LEU A 126 -4.32 9.67 -22.30
N ALA A 127 -4.10 8.36 -22.49
CA ALA A 127 -4.70 7.35 -21.63
C ALA A 127 -4.29 7.58 -20.17
N LEU A 128 -5.15 7.19 -19.22
CA LEU A 128 -4.92 7.44 -17.78
C LEU A 128 -3.58 6.90 -17.30
N SER A 129 -3.22 5.69 -17.74
CA SER A 129 -1.95 5.00 -17.44
C SER A 129 -0.70 5.74 -17.88
N ASP A 130 -0.78 6.51 -18.97
CA ASP A 130 0.34 7.23 -19.58
C ASP A 130 0.51 8.65 -19.02
N ARG A 131 -0.43 9.12 -18.19
CA ARG A 131 -0.36 10.45 -17.58
C ARG A 131 0.74 10.49 -16.53
N LEU A 132 1.66 11.44 -16.71
CA LEU A 132 2.83 11.62 -15.87
C LEU A 132 2.44 12.04 -14.45
N ILE A 133 3.16 11.53 -13.46
CA ILE A 133 3.05 11.94 -12.06
C ILE A 133 4.28 12.74 -11.61
N GLU A 134 4.09 13.57 -10.59
CA GLU A 134 5.16 14.31 -9.92
C GLU A 134 4.98 14.31 -8.40
N VAL A 135 6.09 14.51 -7.68
CA VAL A 135 6.09 14.69 -6.23
C VAL A 135 5.72 16.14 -5.91
N ILE A 136 4.69 16.30 -5.09
CA ILE A 136 4.19 17.61 -4.63
C ILE A 136 4.60 17.92 -3.19
N ASP A 137 4.83 16.88 -2.38
CA ASP A 137 5.31 16.97 -0.99
C ASP A 137 6.27 15.79 -0.75
N ASP A 138 7.46 16.10 -0.22
CA ASP A 138 8.53 15.14 0.03
C ASP A 138 8.71 14.75 1.51
N ARG A 139 7.80 15.22 2.39
CA ARG A 139 7.81 14.85 3.80
C ARG A 139 7.65 13.34 3.97
N GLN A 140 8.51 12.76 4.81
CA GLN A 140 8.51 11.33 5.10
C GLN A 140 7.17 10.91 5.70
N THR A 141 6.69 9.75 5.26
CA THR A 141 5.44 9.14 5.70
C THR A 141 5.63 8.25 6.93
N GLY A 142 6.88 7.88 7.24
CA GLY A 142 7.22 6.91 8.29
C GLY A 142 7.09 5.45 7.84
N GLU A 143 6.62 5.21 6.62
CA GLU A 143 6.47 3.88 6.04
C GLU A 143 7.59 3.62 5.03
N THR A 144 8.48 2.69 5.35
CA THR A 144 9.73 2.48 4.60
C THR A 144 9.53 2.30 3.09
N LEU A 145 8.47 1.59 2.66
CA LEU A 145 8.19 1.36 1.24
C LEU A 145 7.66 2.60 0.52
N LEU A 146 6.82 3.39 1.20
CA LEU A 146 6.31 4.65 0.66
C LEU A 146 7.43 5.67 0.51
N ASP A 147 8.30 5.78 1.53
CA ASP A 147 9.41 6.74 1.52
C ASP A 147 10.48 6.40 0.48
N GLU A 148 10.74 5.11 0.26
CA GLU A 148 11.63 4.66 -0.83
C GLU A 148 11.04 4.96 -2.21
N ALA A 149 9.76 4.65 -2.42
CA ALA A 149 9.06 4.97 -3.67
C ALA A 149 9.03 6.49 -3.91
N LEU A 150 8.71 7.28 -2.90
CA LEU A 150 8.68 8.74 -2.97
C LEU A 150 10.05 9.31 -3.36
N LYS A 151 11.13 8.81 -2.74
CA LYS A 151 12.50 9.19 -3.08
C LYS A 151 12.85 8.86 -4.52
N MET A 152 12.50 7.65 -4.98
CA MET A 152 12.72 7.24 -6.37
C MET A 152 11.99 8.17 -7.34
N ILE A 153 10.69 8.40 -7.13
CA ILE A 153 9.86 9.26 -7.99
C ILE A 153 10.44 10.68 -8.07
N LYS A 154 10.89 11.24 -6.94
CA LYS A 154 11.49 12.58 -6.88
C LYS A 154 12.81 12.68 -7.66
N SER A 155 13.64 11.65 -7.58
CA SER A 155 15.01 11.67 -8.14
C SER A 155 15.09 11.34 -9.63
N SER A 156 13.99 10.91 -10.23
CA SER A 156 13.91 10.45 -11.61
C SER A 156 13.26 11.48 -12.54
N GLU A 157 13.37 11.24 -13.85
CA GLU A 157 12.46 11.89 -14.79
C GLU A 157 11.00 11.47 -14.52
N LYS A 158 10.06 12.28 -15.00
CA LYS A 158 8.63 12.02 -14.78
C LYS A 158 8.18 10.84 -15.65
N TYR A 159 7.59 9.83 -15.02
CA TYR A 159 6.95 8.71 -15.69
C TYR A 159 5.45 8.68 -15.40
N GLY A 160 4.71 7.97 -16.26
CA GLY A 160 3.30 7.68 -16.03
C GLY A 160 3.09 6.76 -14.83
N ALA A 161 1.92 6.82 -14.20
CA ALA A 161 1.62 5.96 -13.06
C ALA A 161 1.72 4.46 -13.41
N GLY A 162 1.30 4.06 -14.63
CA GLY A 162 1.47 2.67 -15.11
C GLY A 162 2.93 2.24 -15.16
N ALA A 163 3.78 3.07 -15.76
CA ALA A 163 5.21 2.84 -15.82
C ALA A 163 5.85 2.74 -14.42
N TRP A 164 5.40 3.54 -13.44
CA TRP A 164 5.89 3.43 -12.07
C TRP A 164 5.53 2.10 -11.41
N VAL A 165 4.32 1.57 -11.64
CA VAL A 165 3.93 0.24 -11.14
C VAL A 165 4.82 -0.84 -11.77
N ASP A 166 5.07 -0.80 -13.08
CA ASP A 166 5.95 -1.74 -13.78
C ASP A 166 7.40 -1.67 -13.27
N LEU A 167 7.93 -0.45 -13.11
CA LEU A 167 9.29 -0.21 -12.63
C LEU A 167 9.48 -0.74 -11.20
N MET A 168 8.55 -0.43 -10.29
CA MET A 168 8.62 -0.89 -8.90
C MET A 168 8.38 -2.40 -8.74
N SER A 169 7.70 -3.02 -9.70
CA SER A 169 7.45 -4.47 -9.75
C SER A 169 8.62 -5.23 -10.38
N GLY A 170 9.38 -4.57 -11.27
CA GLY A 170 10.48 -5.18 -12.03
C GLY A 170 10.03 -5.78 -13.37
N GLU A 171 8.87 -5.36 -13.88
CA GLU A 171 8.32 -5.82 -15.18
C GLU A 171 8.97 -5.11 -16.39
N THR A 172 9.89 -4.17 -16.14
CA THR A 172 10.58 -3.46 -17.21
C THR A 172 11.72 -4.30 -17.81
N TRP A 173 11.81 -4.29 -19.14
CA TRP A 173 12.96 -4.88 -19.87
C TRP A 173 14.17 -3.94 -19.96
N ASN A 174 14.06 -2.70 -19.47
CA ASN A 174 15.15 -1.74 -19.54
C ASN A 174 16.16 -1.95 -18.40
N VAL A 175 17.33 -2.50 -18.74
CA VAL A 175 18.42 -2.80 -17.78
C VAL A 175 18.88 -1.58 -17.00
N MET A 176 18.89 -0.39 -17.62
CA MET A 176 19.28 0.86 -16.94
C MET A 176 18.27 1.27 -15.84
N LYS A 177 17.08 0.67 -15.86
CA LYS A 177 15.97 0.94 -14.93
C LYS A 177 15.73 -0.21 -13.95
N ILE A 178 16.58 -1.24 -13.92
CA ILE A 178 16.45 -2.37 -12.99
C ILE A 178 16.57 -1.96 -11.52
N GLY A 179 17.21 -0.81 -11.25
CA GLY A 179 17.38 -0.25 -9.92
C GLY A 179 16.09 0.29 -9.27
N TYR A 180 15.00 0.43 -10.03
CA TYR A 180 13.71 0.93 -9.52
C TYR A 180 12.85 -0.13 -8.82
N GLN A 181 13.21 -1.41 -8.95
CA GLN A 181 12.44 -2.49 -8.35
C GLN A 181 12.50 -2.44 -6.83
N LEU A 182 11.32 -2.39 -6.19
CA LEU A 182 11.22 -2.53 -4.74
C LEU A 182 11.48 -3.97 -4.33
N LYS A 183 12.50 -4.16 -3.48
CA LYS A 183 12.95 -5.48 -3.01
C LYS A 183 12.36 -5.80 -1.63
N GLN A 184 12.19 -7.10 -1.37
CA GLN A 184 11.78 -7.64 -0.07
C GLN A 184 10.47 -7.01 0.45
N VAL A 185 9.53 -6.73 -0.47
CA VAL A 185 8.27 -6.02 -0.14
C VAL A 185 7.46 -6.82 0.89
N ARG A 186 7.36 -8.14 0.71
CA ARG A 186 6.63 -9.02 1.62
C ARG A 186 7.21 -8.98 3.03
N GLU A 187 8.51 -9.13 3.15
CA GLU A 187 9.24 -9.19 4.42
C GLU A 187 9.17 -7.84 5.14
N ARG A 188 9.27 -6.73 4.39
CA ARG A 188 9.17 -5.38 4.95
C ARG A 188 7.76 -5.03 5.41
N LEU A 189 6.73 -5.44 4.68
CA LEU A 189 5.35 -5.30 5.14
C LEU A 189 5.07 -6.16 6.37
N ALA A 190 5.56 -7.40 6.40
CA ALA A 190 5.45 -8.26 7.58
C ALA A 190 6.13 -7.63 8.80
N LYS A 191 7.33 -7.07 8.61
CA LYS A 191 8.03 -6.32 9.66
C LYS A 191 7.22 -5.10 10.14
N GLY A 192 6.65 -4.31 9.22
CA GLY A 192 5.77 -3.19 9.58
C GLY A 192 4.57 -3.61 10.43
N LEU A 193 3.93 -4.73 10.06
CA LEU A 193 2.83 -5.30 10.84
C LEU A 193 3.26 -5.85 12.21
N VAL A 194 4.49 -6.37 12.35
CA VAL A 194 5.07 -6.78 13.64
C VAL A 194 5.34 -5.56 14.51
N ASP A 195 5.96 -4.51 13.95
CA ASP A 195 6.28 -3.27 14.66
C ASP A 195 4.98 -2.56 15.12
N LYS A 196 3.89 -2.71 14.35
CA LYS A 196 2.53 -2.26 14.72
C LYS A 196 1.81 -3.18 15.70
N GLY A 197 2.37 -4.33 16.07
CA GLY A 197 1.77 -5.30 17.01
C GLY A 197 0.60 -6.12 16.46
N ILE A 198 0.41 -6.13 15.14
CA ILE A 198 -0.65 -6.93 14.49
C ILE A 198 -0.19 -8.37 14.26
N LEU A 199 1.07 -8.54 13.87
CA LEU A 199 1.74 -9.83 13.81
C LEU A 199 2.69 -9.97 15.01
N ARG A 200 2.98 -11.22 15.37
CA ARG A 200 4.08 -11.53 16.29
C ARG A 200 5.12 -12.38 15.58
N THR A 201 6.37 -12.28 15.99
CA THR A 201 7.42 -13.16 15.48
C THR A 201 7.48 -14.43 16.32
N GLU A 202 7.23 -15.57 15.69
CA GLU A 202 7.41 -16.90 16.28
C GLU A 202 8.54 -17.63 15.55
N LYS A 203 9.47 -18.19 16.32
CA LYS A 203 10.51 -19.07 15.80
C LYS A 203 9.94 -20.49 15.71
N ARG A 204 9.76 -21.01 14.49
CA ARG A 204 9.42 -22.42 14.28
C ARG A 204 10.69 -23.22 14.00
N ASN A 205 10.94 -24.20 14.85
CA ASN A 205 12.09 -25.09 14.70
C ASN A 205 11.71 -26.24 13.77
N PHE A 206 12.41 -26.36 12.65
CA PHE A 206 12.38 -27.53 11.78
C PHE A 206 13.57 -28.42 12.10
N LEU A 207 13.53 -29.68 11.69
CA LEU A 207 14.57 -30.67 12.00
C LEU A 207 15.99 -30.21 11.59
N LEU A 208 16.11 -29.36 10.57
CA LEU A 208 17.38 -28.94 9.98
C LEU A 208 17.66 -27.43 10.05
N PHE A 209 16.67 -26.62 10.42
CA PHE A 209 16.80 -25.16 10.47
C PHE A 209 15.66 -24.53 11.27
N ASP A 210 15.84 -23.30 11.69
CA ASP A 210 14.78 -22.51 12.30
C ASP A 210 14.26 -21.48 11.30
N MET A 211 12.93 -21.31 11.25
CA MET A 211 12.29 -20.34 10.39
C MET A 211 11.47 -19.35 11.22
N ALA A 212 11.71 -18.07 11.00
CA ALA A 212 10.87 -17.02 11.54
C ALA A 212 9.51 -17.02 10.84
N THR A 213 8.44 -17.03 11.62
CA THR A 213 7.06 -17.04 11.15
C THR A 213 6.31 -15.89 11.80
N HIS A 214 5.32 -15.33 11.09
CA HIS A 214 4.64 -14.13 11.54
C HIS A 214 3.14 -14.35 11.69
N PRO A 215 2.69 -15.21 12.64
CA PRO A 215 1.27 -15.39 12.88
C PRO A 215 0.63 -14.13 13.42
N ILE A 216 -0.68 -14.02 13.21
CA ILE A 216 -1.43 -12.83 13.59
C ILE A 216 -1.63 -12.85 15.11
N ALA A 217 -1.24 -11.75 15.76
CA ALA A 217 -1.40 -11.50 17.20
C ALA A 217 -2.72 -10.80 17.50
N ASP A 218 -3.08 -9.79 16.72
CA ASP A 218 -4.35 -9.07 16.85
C ASP A 218 -5.38 -9.57 15.82
N MET A 219 -6.23 -10.49 16.26
CA MET A 219 -7.34 -11.00 15.42
C MET A 219 -8.34 -9.90 15.09
N ASN A 220 -8.55 -8.92 15.99
CA ASN A 220 -9.55 -7.88 15.80
C ASN A 220 -9.18 -6.97 14.63
N ALA A 221 -7.89 -6.70 14.44
CA ALA A 221 -7.41 -5.91 13.30
C ALA A 221 -7.74 -6.60 11.96
N LYS A 222 -7.53 -7.92 11.86
CA LYS A 222 -7.90 -8.66 10.64
C LYS A 222 -9.42 -8.76 10.47
N ASP A 223 -10.15 -9.01 11.55
CA ASP A 223 -11.62 -9.06 11.53
C ASP A 223 -12.25 -7.72 11.15
N ASP A 224 -11.65 -6.59 11.52
CA ASP A 224 -12.06 -5.26 11.10
C ASP A 224 -11.94 -5.08 9.57
N VAL A 225 -10.78 -5.43 9.00
CA VAL A 225 -10.55 -5.36 7.55
C VAL A 225 -11.55 -6.25 6.81
N MET A 226 -11.74 -7.49 7.25
CA MET A 226 -12.71 -8.41 6.65
C MET A 226 -14.15 -7.87 6.78
N ARG A 227 -14.50 -7.27 7.92
CA ARG A 227 -15.83 -6.69 8.14
C ARG A 227 -16.07 -5.49 7.24
N ARG A 228 -15.09 -4.60 7.04
CA ARG A 228 -15.22 -3.46 6.13
C ARG A 228 -15.48 -3.90 4.70
N VAL A 229 -14.68 -4.83 4.19
CA VAL A 229 -14.86 -5.44 2.87
C VAL A 229 -16.24 -6.08 2.73
N LEU A 230 -16.61 -6.93 3.69
CA LEU A 230 -17.90 -7.63 3.68
C LEU A 230 -19.07 -6.65 3.70
N SER A 231 -19.02 -5.63 4.56
CA SER A 231 -20.07 -4.64 4.72
C SER A 231 -20.27 -3.81 3.45
N LEU A 232 -19.18 -3.43 2.77
CA LEU A 232 -19.26 -2.67 1.52
C LEU A 232 -19.86 -3.49 0.38
N LEU A 233 -19.46 -4.77 0.26
CA LEU A 233 -19.86 -5.63 -0.85
C LEU A 233 -21.21 -6.33 -0.66
N THR A 234 -21.74 -6.37 0.57
CA THR A 234 -23.05 -7.00 0.85
C THR A 234 -24.12 -5.99 1.26
N ALA A 235 -23.86 -4.69 1.12
CA ALA A 235 -24.82 -3.65 1.47
C ALA A 235 -26.10 -3.79 0.62
N ARG A 236 -27.24 -3.88 1.30
CA ARG A 236 -28.57 -4.04 0.67
C ARG A 236 -29.30 -2.73 0.45
N THR A 237 -28.83 -1.67 1.09
CA THR A 237 -29.42 -0.32 1.07
C THR A 237 -28.56 0.62 0.26
N ALA A 238 -29.17 1.65 -0.32
CA ALA A 238 -28.45 2.72 -1.00
C ALA A 238 -27.46 3.47 -0.07
N ALA A 239 -27.77 3.54 1.23
CA ALA A 239 -26.85 4.11 2.22
C ALA A 239 -25.63 3.20 2.45
N ILE A 240 -24.45 3.81 2.47
CA ILE A 240 -23.17 3.15 2.72
C ILE A 240 -23.08 2.79 4.22
N PRO A 241 -22.88 1.51 4.58
CA PRO A 241 -22.78 1.12 5.99
C PRO A 241 -21.57 1.77 6.66
N ALA A 242 -21.75 2.35 7.86
CA ALA A 242 -20.64 2.93 8.61
C ALA A 242 -19.53 1.90 8.93
N GLN A 243 -19.91 0.62 9.05
CA GLN A 243 -18.99 -0.50 9.26
C GLN A 243 -18.12 -0.82 8.04
N ALA A 244 -18.43 -0.27 6.86
CA ALA A 244 -17.60 -0.37 5.67
C ALA A 244 -16.45 0.65 5.67
N LEU A 245 -16.53 1.67 6.52
CA LEU A 245 -15.62 2.82 6.52
C LEU A 245 -14.64 2.74 7.69
N GLN A 246 -13.52 3.46 7.56
CA GLN A 246 -12.60 3.70 8.66
C GLN A 246 -13.19 4.68 9.69
N LYS A 247 -12.49 4.87 10.80
CA LYS A 247 -12.87 5.81 11.88
C LYS A 247 -13.07 7.24 11.34
N GLU A 248 -13.95 8.01 11.98
CA GLU A 248 -14.38 9.33 11.49
C GLU A 248 -13.27 10.37 11.35
N ASN A 249 -12.18 10.24 12.11
CA ASN A 249 -11.02 11.12 12.04
C ASN A 249 -10.13 10.88 10.80
N VAL A 250 -10.29 9.75 10.11
CA VAL A 250 -9.42 9.41 8.97
C VAL A 250 -9.86 10.16 7.71
N LYS A 251 -8.91 10.75 6.98
CA LYS A 251 -9.18 11.43 5.71
C LYS A 251 -9.52 10.41 4.61
N TYR A 252 -10.45 10.78 3.73
CA TYR A 252 -10.82 10.02 2.52
C TYR A 252 -11.35 8.60 2.79
N ARG A 253 -12.28 8.45 3.74
CA ARG A 253 -12.76 7.14 4.21
C ARG A 253 -13.49 6.38 3.12
N TYR A 254 -14.27 7.06 2.28
CA TYR A 254 -14.96 6.41 1.18
C TYR A 254 -13.97 5.97 0.11
N MET A 255 -13.02 6.82 -0.26
CA MET A 255 -11.99 6.45 -1.23
C MET A 255 -11.10 5.31 -0.74
N ARG A 256 -10.72 5.30 0.55
CA ARG A 256 -9.95 4.20 1.15
C ARG A 256 -10.74 2.89 1.17
N ALA A 257 -12.05 2.94 1.40
CA ALA A 257 -12.92 1.76 1.34
C ALA A 257 -13.01 1.18 -0.09
N VAL A 258 -13.16 2.05 -1.10
CA VAL A 258 -13.10 1.67 -2.52
C VAL A 258 -11.74 1.07 -2.86
N ALA A 259 -10.65 1.73 -2.47
CA ALA A 259 -9.30 1.27 -2.75
C ALA A 259 -9.02 -0.11 -2.16
N LEU A 260 -9.50 -0.37 -0.94
CA LEU A 260 -9.35 -1.68 -0.30
C LEU A 260 -10.03 -2.79 -1.09
N VAL A 261 -11.29 -2.62 -1.52
CA VAL A 261 -11.99 -3.68 -2.25
C VAL A 261 -11.42 -3.89 -3.65
N CYS A 262 -11.09 -2.81 -4.37
CA CYS A 262 -10.49 -2.89 -5.70
C CYS A 262 -9.08 -3.50 -5.66
N ALA A 263 -8.26 -3.15 -4.66
CA ALA A 263 -6.94 -3.74 -4.49
C ALA A 263 -7.00 -5.21 -4.06
N ALA A 264 -7.92 -5.57 -3.16
CA ALA A 264 -8.14 -6.96 -2.74
C ALA A 264 -8.62 -7.84 -3.91
N TYR A 265 -9.46 -7.26 -4.79
CA TYR A 265 -9.90 -7.89 -6.02
C TYR A 265 -8.73 -8.14 -6.99
N ALA A 266 -7.98 -7.08 -7.34
CA ALA A 266 -6.82 -7.18 -8.23
C ALA A 266 -5.71 -8.10 -7.69
N SER A 267 -5.58 -8.20 -6.36
CA SER A 267 -4.63 -9.09 -5.70
C SER A 267 -5.09 -10.54 -5.61
N SER A 268 -6.30 -10.87 -6.08
CA SER A 268 -6.93 -12.19 -5.96
C SER A 268 -7.03 -12.71 -4.51
N VAL A 269 -7.19 -11.80 -3.53
CA VAL A 269 -7.36 -12.14 -2.10
C VAL A 269 -8.74 -11.79 -1.54
N LEU A 270 -9.61 -11.17 -2.36
CA LEU A 270 -10.95 -10.76 -1.94
C LEU A 270 -11.80 -11.93 -1.43
N GLU A 271 -11.69 -13.11 -2.05
CA GLU A 271 -12.47 -14.29 -1.67
C GLU A 271 -12.26 -14.68 -0.19
N ASN A 272 -11.08 -14.40 0.38
CA ASN A 272 -10.77 -14.72 1.77
C ASN A 272 -11.70 -14.01 2.76
N ALA A 273 -12.20 -12.81 2.43
CA ALA A 273 -13.17 -12.09 3.25
C ALA A 273 -14.61 -12.63 3.07
N LEU A 274 -14.88 -13.33 1.96
CA LEU A 274 -16.22 -13.76 1.53
C LEU A 274 -16.48 -15.27 1.78
N GLN A 275 -15.53 -15.98 2.40
CA GLN A 275 -15.60 -17.44 2.60
C GLN A 275 -16.85 -17.88 3.38
N ARG A 276 -17.38 -17.02 4.26
CA ARG A 276 -18.57 -17.31 5.08
C ARG A 276 -19.90 -17.10 4.34
N LEU A 277 -19.88 -16.52 3.14
CA LEU A 277 -21.08 -16.30 2.33
C LEU A 277 -21.45 -17.56 1.54
N SER A 278 -22.74 -17.68 1.22
CA SER A 278 -23.22 -18.65 0.22
C SER A 278 -22.62 -18.35 -1.15
N TYR A 279 -22.63 -19.35 -2.05
CA TYR A 279 -22.12 -19.22 -3.40
C TYR A 279 -22.74 -18.02 -4.14
N ASP A 280 -24.08 -17.92 -4.15
CA ASP A 280 -24.80 -16.82 -4.81
C ASP A 280 -24.44 -15.43 -4.24
N ALA A 281 -24.30 -15.34 -2.91
CA ALA A 281 -23.94 -14.08 -2.26
C ALA A 281 -22.49 -13.68 -2.54
N ARG A 282 -21.60 -14.65 -2.77
CA ARG A 282 -20.21 -14.41 -3.16
C ARG A 282 -20.11 -13.91 -4.59
N GLU A 283 -20.80 -14.57 -5.53
CA GLU A 283 -20.88 -14.11 -6.92
C GLU A 283 -21.46 -12.69 -7.01
N ALA A 284 -22.53 -12.40 -6.26
CA ALA A 284 -23.09 -11.06 -6.19
C ALA A 284 -22.10 -10.02 -5.60
N ALA A 285 -21.32 -10.39 -4.60
CA ALA A 285 -20.29 -9.53 -4.02
C ALA A 285 -19.14 -9.25 -5.01
N PHE A 286 -18.74 -10.23 -5.81
CA PHE A 286 -17.77 -10.05 -6.90
C PHE A 286 -18.32 -9.12 -7.99
N GLY A 287 -19.53 -9.38 -8.48
CA GLY A 287 -20.17 -8.50 -9.47
C GLY A 287 -20.32 -7.06 -8.99
N ARG A 288 -20.60 -6.86 -7.69
CA ARG A 288 -20.60 -5.53 -7.09
C ARG A 288 -19.21 -4.90 -7.03
N CYS A 289 -18.17 -5.67 -6.75
CA CYS A 289 -16.80 -5.17 -6.77
C CYS A 289 -16.40 -4.74 -8.19
N ASP A 290 -16.82 -5.49 -9.22
CA ASP A 290 -16.65 -5.11 -10.63
C ASP A 290 -17.38 -3.80 -10.95
N ASP A 291 -18.64 -3.65 -10.52
CA ASP A 291 -19.41 -2.41 -10.71
C ASP A 291 -18.71 -1.20 -10.06
N ILE A 292 -18.19 -1.38 -8.83
CA ILE A 292 -17.40 -0.34 -8.14
C ILE A 292 -16.15 -0.02 -8.96
N LEU A 293 -15.37 -1.03 -9.36
CA LEU A 293 -14.13 -0.81 -10.10
C LEU A 293 -14.40 -0.08 -11.43
N ALA A 294 -15.46 -0.45 -12.15
CA ALA A 294 -15.84 0.16 -13.43
C ALA A 294 -16.18 1.67 -13.29
N GLU A 295 -16.86 2.07 -12.21
CA GLU A 295 -17.18 3.48 -11.99
C GLU A 295 -15.95 4.28 -11.53
N PHE A 296 -15.02 3.67 -10.79
CA PHE A 296 -13.84 4.35 -10.23
C PHE A 296 -12.58 4.29 -11.11
N CYS A 297 -12.52 3.44 -12.14
CA CYS A 297 -11.39 3.37 -13.07
C CYS A 297 -11.43 4.40 -14.22
N THR A 298 -12.38 5.33 -14.17
CA THR A 298 -12.51 6.43 -15.14
C THR A 298 -12.34 7.79 -14.45
N TRP A 299 -11.92 8.80 -15.21
CA TRP A 299 -11.71 10.14 -14.67
C TRP A 299 -12.48 11.23 -15.44
N PRO A 300 -13.29 12.06 -14.76
CA PRO A 300 -13.67 11.98 -13.34
C PRO A 300 -14.50 10.73 -13.00
N PHE A 301 -14.50 10.32 -11.72
CA PHE A 301 -15.18 9.09 -11.26
C PHE A 301 -16.66 9.03 -11.64
N GLY A 302 -17.16 7.91 -12.12
CA GLY A 302 -18.58 7.68 -12.40
C GLY A 302 -19.10 8.23 -13.73
N GLN A 303 -18.21 8.44 -14.71
CA GLN A 303 -18.60 8.85 -16.06
C GLN A 303 -19.47 7.80 -16.76
N THR A 304 -19.19 6.52 -16.54
CA THR A 304 -19.88 5.37 -17.16
C THR A 304 -21.38 5.36 -16.89
N THR A 305 -21.80 5.68 -15.67
CA THR A 305 -23.21 5.73 -15.32
C THR A 305 -23.91 7.00 -15.82
N SER A 306 -23.22 8.14 -15.84
CA SER A 306 -23.80 9.42 -16.27
C SER A 306 -24.23 9.47 -17.75
N GLN A 307 -23.61 8.67 -18.61
CA GLN A 307 -23.99 8.57 -20.04
C GLN A 307 -25.27 7.74 -20.28
N SER A 308 -25.66 6.89 -19.33
CA SER A 308 -26.85 6.03 -19.46
C SER A 308 -28.18 6.73 -19.14
N SER A 309 -28.14 7.97 -18.67
CA SER A 309 -29.32 8.78 -18.33
C SER A 309 -29.70 9.81 -19.41
N GLY A 310 -29.00 9.82 -20.56
CA GLY A 310 -29.36 10.62 -21.73
C GLY A 310 -30.33 9.87 -22.67
N PRO A 311 -31.09 10.58 -23.52
CA PRO A 311 -31.95 9.93 -24.51
C PRO A 311 -31.12 9.00 -25.39
N VAL A 312 -31.60 7.77 -25.56
CA VAL A 312 -30.92 6.65 -26.23
C VAL A 312 -30.37 7.09 -27.60
N ALA A 313 -29.06 7.33 -27.67
CA ALA A 313 -28.35 7.46 -28.94
C ALA A 313 -28.02 6.05 -29.45
N ILE A 314 -28.77 5.61 -30.46
CA ILE A 314 -28.48 4.39 -31.22
C ILE A 314 -27.20 4.65 -32.03
N GLY A 315 -26.11 3.99 -31.65
CA GLY A 315 -24.94 3.82 -32.53
C GLY A 315 -23.59 4.15 -31.91
N SER A 316 -22.96 3.17 -31.26
CA SER A 316 -21.52 2.87 -31.37
C SER A 316 -21.24 1.56 -30.63
N GLY A 317 -20.56 0.63 -31.30
CA GLY A 317 -20.48 -0.77 -30.92
C GLY A 317 -19.35 -1.14 -29.95
N SER A 318 -19.50 -2.38 -29.46
CA SER A 318 -18.51 -3.23 -28.78
C SER A 318 -18.27 -3.00 -27.28
N GLY A 319 -19.27 -3.36 -26.48
CA GLY A 319 -19.07 -3.90 -25.15
C GLY A 319 -20.05 -5.06 -24.97
N ARG A 320 -19.54 -6.29 -24.77
CA ARG A 320 -20.39 -7.45 -24.43
C ARG A 320 -21.15 -7.12 -23.15
N ARG A 321 -22.45 -6.89 -23.28
CA ARG A 321 -23.40 -6.83 -22.17
C ARG A 321 -23.36 -8.19 -21.47
N ARG A 322 -22.72 -8.26 -20.30
CA ARG A 322 -22.86 -9.39 -19.39
C ARG A 322 -24.17 -9.14 -18.64
N GLU A 323 -25.25 -9.70 -19.17
CA GLU A 323 -26.55 -9.71 -18.53
C GLU A 323 -26.46 -10.68 -17.34
N GLY A 324 -26.11 -10.14 -16.17
CA GLY A 324 -25.92 -10.87 -14.92
C GLY A 324 -26.38 -9.98 -13.78
N GLY A 325 -27.45 -10.39 -13.10
CA GLY A 325 -28.24 -9.54 -12.22
C GLY A 325 -27.50 -8.95 -11.03
N SER A 326 -27.55 -7.62 -10.95
CA SER A 326 -27.54 -6.85 -9.71
C SER A 326 -28.65 -5.80 -9.89
N GLY A 327 -29.77 -6.00 -9.21
CA GLY A 327 -30.97 -5.15 -9.32
C GLY A 327 -30.66 -3.69 -9.00
N GLY A 328 -31.54 -2.77 -9.40
CA GLY A 328 -31.34 -1.31 -9.29
C GLY A 328 -30.74 -0.81 -7.97
N ALA A 329 -31.01 -1.48 -6.84
CA ALA A 329 -30.43 -1.19 -5.54
C ALA A 329 -28.88 -1.27 -5.47
N GLY A 330 -28.25 -2.21 -6.20
CA GLY A 330 -26.79 -2.32 -6.26
C GLY A 330 -26.18 -1.10 -6.95
N ARG A 331 -26.76 -0.73 -8.09
CA ARG A 331 -26.33 0.44 -8.88
C ARG A 331 -26.52 1.76 -8.14
N GLU A 332 -27.64 1.92 -7.44
CA GLU A 332 -27.90 3.09 -6.58
C GLU A 332 -26.84 3.24 -5.48
N THR A 333 -26.42 2.12 -4.86
CA THR A 333 -25.40 2.17 -3.81
C THR A 333 -24.01 2.54 -4.36
N VAL A 334 -23.66 2.07 -5.56
CA VAL A 334 -22.38 2.44 -6.21
C VAL A 334 -22.40 3.92 -6.61
N GLN A 335 -23.52 4.43 -7.12
CA GLN A 335 -23.68 5.86 -7.40
C GLN A 335 -23.53 6.72 -6.14
N GLU A 336 -24.12 6.28 -5.03
CA GLU A 336 -23.97 6.95 -3.74
C GLU A 336 -22.52 6.94 -3.26
N LEU A 337 -21.80 5.84 -3.46
CA LEU A 337 -20.36 5.74 -3.16
C LEU A 337 -19.53 6.73 -3.99
N VAL A 338 -19.83 6.86 -5.29
CA VAL A 338 -19.21 7.88 -6.16
C VAL A 338 -19.53 9.28 -5.66
N ARG A 339 -20.79 9.54 -5.27
CA ARG A 339 -21.24 10.85 -4.77
C ARG A 339 -20.50 11.24 -3.48
N GLU A 340 -20.40 10.34 -2.52
CA GLU A 340 -19.71 10.58 -1.25
C GLU A 340 -18.20 10.70 -1.43
N ALA A 341 -17.58 9.89 -2.31
CA ALA A 341 -16.17 10.04 -2.66
C ALA A 341 -15.86 11.41 -3.30
N ARG A 342 -16.70 11.87 -4.25
CA ARG A 342 -16.57 13.21 -4.85
C ARG A 342 -16.78 14.33 -3.83
N LYS A 343 -17.66 14.12 -2.84
CA LYS A 343 -17.86 15.07 -1.74
C LYS A 343 -16.62 15.17 -0.85
N GLU A 344 -15.94 14.06 -0.57
CA GLU A 344 -14.65 14.09 0.15
C GLU A 344 -13.58 14.88 -0.62
N MET A 345 -13.54 14.73 -1.94
CA MET A 345 -12.63 15.52 -2.79
C MET A 345 -12.91 17.02 -2.71
N ALA A 346 -14.19 17.42 -2.81
CA ALA A 346 -14.58 18.82 -2.80
C ALA A 346 -14.51 19.47 -1.40
N ALA A 347 -14.69 18.69 -0.34
CA ALA A 347 -14.59 19.19 1.04
C ALA A 347 -13.14 19.49 1.44
N ALA A 348 -12.19 18.74 0.87
CA ALA A 348 -10.78 18.91 1.16
C ALA A 348 -10.14 20.07 0.36
N SER A 349 -10.75 20.46 -0.78
CA SER A 349 -10.28 21.59 -1.61
C SER A 349 -10.65 23.00 -1.12
N GLY A 350 -11.17 23.15 0.11
CA GLY A 350 -11.14 24.43 0.83
C GLY A 350 -12.36 25.35 0.70
N ALA A 351 -13.58 24.84 0.50
CA ALA A 351 -14.80 25.66 0.57
C ALA A 351 -15.27 26.00 2.01
N GLY A 352 -14.41 25.88 3.03
CA GLY A 352 -14.79 25.87 4.45
C GLY A 352 -14.18 26.93 5.37
N GLN A 353 -13.35 27.85 4.87
CA GLN A 353 -12.85 28.96 5.69
C GLN A 353 -13.16 30.31 5.04
N GLY A 354 -13.97 31.10 5.73
CA GLY A 354 -14.52 32.36 5.24
C GLY A 354 -13.43 33.37 4.87
N GLY A 355 -13.52 33.87 3.64
CA GLY A 355 -12.79 35.03 3.14
C GLY A 355 -13.36 35.41 1.78
N ASN A 356 -14.13 36.50 1.75
CA ASN A 356 -14.63 37.11 0.52
C ASN A 356 -13.49 37.30 -0.49
N ALA A 357 -13.50 36.52 -1.57
CA ALA A 357 -12.79 36.84 -2.80
C ALA A 357 -13.65 36.40 -3.98
N ALA A 358 -14.67 37.21 -4.28
CA ALA A 358 -15.23 37.25 -5.63
C ALA A 358 -14.15 37.80 -6.56
N GLY A 359 -13.47 36.92 -7.29
CA GLY A 359 -12.38 37.27 -8.20
C GLY A 359 -12.29 36.30 -9.36
N ALA A 360 -12.83 36.71 -10.51
CA ALA A 360 -12.48 36.41 -11.90
C ALA A 360 -11.89 35.03 -12.29
N GLY A 361 -12.54 34.41 -13.30
CA GLY A 361 -12.26 33.08 -13.83
C GLY A 361 -10.84 32.78 -14.33
N GLY A 362 -10.47 31.51 -14.18
CA GLY A 362 -9.32 30.86 -14.79
C GLY A 362 -9.10 29.50 -14.11
N GLY A 363 -9.38 28.39 -14.82
CA GLY A 363 -9.43 27.02 -14.28
C GLY A 363 -8.13 26.55 -13.64
N GLN A 364 -7.99 26.80 -12.34
CA GLN A 364 -6.96 26.23 -11.51
C GLN A 364 -7.49 24.86 -11.05
N GLU A 365 -7.26 23.79 -11.82
CA GLU A 365 -7.49 22.41 -11.32
C GLU A 365 -6.92 22.27 -9.91
N ASP A 366 -7.75 21.81 -8.98
CA ASP A 366 -7.39 21.70 -7.58
C ASP A 366 -6.29 20.64 -7.41
N GLN A 367 -5.28 20.92 -6.59
CA GLN A 367 -4.15 20.01 -6.38
C GLN A 367 -4.61 18.61 -5.94
N GLU A 368 -5.70 18.55 -5.18
CA GLU A 368 -6.29 17.30 -4.72
C GLU A 368 -6.97 16.53 -5.85
N GLU A 369 -7.65 17.19 -6.80
CA GLU A 369 -8.20 16.51 -7.98
C GLU A 369 -7.10 15.77 -8.74
N LEU A 370 -5.91 16.38 -8.87
CA LEU A 370 -4.75 15.73 -9.49
C LEU A 370 -4.24 14.52 -8.70
N CYS A 371 -4.38 14.49 -7.37
CA CYS A 371 -4.07 13.31 -6.55
C CYS A 371 -5.10 12.19 -6.78
N PHE A 372 -6.39 12.52 -6.81
CA PHE A 372 -7.45 11.54 -7.07
C PHE A 372 -7.42 11.00 -8.51
N GLU A 373 -6.94 11.79 -9.47
CA GLU A 373 -6.68 11.31 -10.83
C GLU A 373 -5.62 10.20 -10.84
N VAL A 374 -4.59 10.26 -9.98
CA VAL A 374 -3.62 9.15 -9.79
C VAL A 374 -4.32 7.90 -9.29
N VAL A 375 -5.23 8.04 -8.33
CA VAL A 375 -6.00 6.91 -7.78
C VAL A 375 -6.86 6.24 -8.88
N ALA A 376 -7.54 7.05 -9.70
CA ALA A 376 -8.32 6.56 -10.84
C ALA A 376 -7.45 5.78 -11.85
N THR A 377 -6.24 6.27 -12.13
CA THR A 377 -5.28 5.56 -13.00
C THR A 377 -4.87 4.21 -12.41
N VAL A 378 -4.63 4.12 -11.10
CA VAL A 378 -4.31 2.82 -10.49
C VAL A 378 -5.48 1.85 -10.55
N PHE A 379 -6.72 2.34 -10.41
CA PHE A 379 -7.92 1.51 -10.62
C PHE A 379 -8.06 1.04 -12.07
N GLU A 380 -7.68 1.85 -13.06
CA GLU A 380 -7.58 1.40 -14.45
C GLU A 380 -6.58 0.23 -14.59
N ILE A 381 -5.41 0.34 -13.96
CA ILE A 381 -4.41 -0.74 -13.95
C ILE A 381 -4.99 -2.00 -13.33
N PHE A 382 -5.65 -1.89 -12.17
CA PHE A 382 -6.33 -3.03 -11.51
C PHE A 382 -7.37 -3.69 -12.41
N GLY A 383 -8.17 -2.92 -13.15
CA GLY A 383 -9.14 -3.47 -14.12
C GLY A 383 -8.50 -4.23 -15.29
N ARG A 384 -7.28 -3.85 -15.68
CA ARG A 384 -6.53 -4.55 -16.75
C ARG A 384 -5.87 -5.84 -16.27
N MET A 385 -5.55 -5.96 -14.98
CA MET A 385 -4.96 -7.19 -14.42
C MET A 385 -5.89 -8.39 -14.55
N ASP A 386 -7.21 -8.19 -14.45
CA ASP A 386 -8.20 -9.26 -14.63
C ASP A 386 -8.27 -9.75 -16.10
N SER A 387 -8.10 -8.83 -17.06
CA SER A 387 -8.02 -9.18 -18.48
C SER A 387 -6.81 -10.06 -18.79
N LEU A 388 -5.67 -9.82 -18.12
CA LEU A 388 -4.46 -10.66 -18.25
C LEU A 388 -4.67 -12.06 -17.66
N ALA A 389 -5.34 -12.17 -16.51
CA ALA A 389 -5.69 -13.45 -15.90
C ALA A 389 -6.66 -14.28 -16.78
N SER A 390 -7.57 -13.62 -17.51
CA SER A 390 -8.48 -14.27 -18.45
C SER A 390 -7.81 -14.76 -19.75
N LEU A 391 -6.66 -14.20 -20.11
CA LEU A 391 -5.88 -14.57 -21.29
C LEU A 391 -4.82 -15.65 -21.00
N THR A 392 -4.41 -15.79 -19.74
CA THR A 392 -3.58 -16.90 -19.30
C THR A 392 -4.45 -18.14 -19.08
N GLY A 393 -4.52 -19.00 -20.10
CA GLY A 393 -4.95 -20.40 -19.95
C GLY A 393 -4.13 -21.15 -18.88
N PRO A 394 -4.46 -22.42 -18.60
CA PRO A 394 -3.90 -23.15 -17.45
C PRO A 394 -2.36 -23.12 -17.46
N PRO A 395 -1.72 -23.15 -16.28
CA PRO A 395 -0.28 -22.98 -16.17
C PRO A 395 0.41 -24.05 -17.00
N PHE A 396 1.24 -23.63 -17.94
CA PHE A 396 2.19 -24.51 -18.59
C PHE A 396 3.11 -25.07 -17.50
N VAL A 397 2.88 -26.33 -17.16
CA VAL A 397 3.83 -27.16 -16.42
C VAL A 397 5.01 -27.37 -17.35
N LEU A 398 6.08 -26.61 -17.15
CA LEU A 398 7.38 -26.92 -17.72
C LEU A 398 8.00 -28.04 -16.86
N CYS A 399 8.02 -29.25 -17.43
CA CYS A 399 8.86 -30.36 -16.99
C CYS A 399 10.35 -30.05 -17.18
#